data_AF-A0A0S7YH20-F1
#
_entry.id   AF-A0A0S7YH20-F1
#
_cell.length_a   1.000
_cell.length_b   1.000
_cell.length_c   1.000
_cell.angle_alpha   90.00
_cell.angle_beta   90.00
_cell.angle_gamma   90.00
#
_symmetry.space_group_name_H-M   'P 1'
#
loop_
_entity.id
_entity.type
_entity.pdbx_description
1 polymer ?
#
loop_
_entity_poly.entity_id
_entity_poly.type
_entity_poly.pdbx_seq_one_letter_code
_entity_poly.pdbx_strand_id
1 'polypeptide(L)'
;MKIEKSISCIVIALLLQCTYGVHYYDYHDYELEQPIVISERIGETIDPEEREQYDLFPGIENFTSATFYVPSTIGYAVEIVIEDKKYISVNREPMAVEILCDFFEKYEYTEKFREEFETEWAVVTHDDIGFPITQDEIDAMRHPTRVLLLGATGGCLLGIIPGALIGLAIGFSVEHFGELAVVYAGPGALIGGGLLAVIGASTARSIDKNNALEDIKESRRLREIK
;
A
#
# COMPACT_ATOMS: atom_id res chain seq x y z
N MET A 1 -25.45 31.08 13.53
CA MET A 1 -24.09 31.46 13.96
C MET A 1 -23.30 30.39 14.75
N LYS A 2 -23.87 29.56 15.64
CA LYS A 2 -23.07 28.51 16.33
C LYS A 2 -22.72 27.31 15.43
N ILE A 3 -23.60 26.95 14.49
CA ILE A 3 -23.45 25.79 13.61
C ILE A 3 -22.34 26.00 12.56
N GLU A 4 -22.21 27.19 12.00
CA GLU A 4 -21.18 27.52 11.00
C GLU A 4 -19.76 27.35 11.55
N LYS A 5 -19.53 27.72 12.82
CA LYS A 5 -18.22 27.57 13.46
C LYS A 5 -17.83 26.09 13.66
N SER A 6 -18.80 25.23 13.95
CA SER A 6 -18.55 23.79 14.13
C SER A 6 -18.19 23.10 12.81
N ILE A 7 -18.83 23.47 11.70
CA ILE A 7 -18.57 22.88 10.38
C ILE A 7 -17.17 23.27 9.89
N SER A 8 -16.77 24.54 10.04
CA SER A 8 -15.43 24.98 9.65
C SER A 8 -14.31 24.28 10.43
N CYS A 9 -14.50 24.02 11.73
CA CYS A 9 -13.51 23.29 12.53
C CYS A 9 -13.36 21.82 12.08
N ILE A 10 -14.46 21.16 11.70
CA ILE A 10 -14.42 19.77 11.20
C ILE A 10 -13.71 19.70 9.85
N VAL A 11 -13.99 20.64 8.93
CA VAL A 11 -13.33 20.69 7.62
C VAL A 11 -11.83 21.01 7.77
N ILE A 12 -11.45 21.94 8.65
CA ILE A 12 -10.05 22.27 8.90
C ILE A 12 -9.30 21.09 9.56
N ALA A 13 -9.92 20.38 10.50
CA ALA A 13 -9.32 19.19 11.11
C ALA A 13 -9.12 18.06 10.07
N LEU A 14 -10.09 17.88 9.17
CA LEU A 14 -9.98 16.92 8.05
C LEU A 14 -8.86 17.32 7.07
N LEU A 15 -8.74 18.61 6.73
CA LEU A 15 -7.70 19.10 5.81
C LEU A 15 -6.28 19.03 6.43
N LEU A 16 -6.12 19.38 7.71
CA LEU A 16 -4.83 19.32 8.40
C LEU A 16 -4.28 17.89 8.54
N GLN A 17 -5.16 16.89 8.61
CA GLN A 17 -4.76 15.48 8.68
C GLN A 17 -4.41 14.89 7.31
N CYS A 18 -4.95 15.41 6.21
CA CYS A 18 -4.52 15.03 4.86
C CYS A 18 -3.06 15.41 4.59
N THR A 19 -2.54 16.47 5.22
CA THR A 19 -1.15 16.93 5.05
C THR A 19 -0.13 16.19 5.92
N TYR A 20 -0.54 15.49 6.98
CA TYR A 20 0.39 14.84 7.92
C TYR A 20 0.84 13.42 7.51
N GLY A 21 0.41 12.94 6.34
CA GLY A 21 0.78 11.63 5.82
C GLY A 21 2.06 11.60 4.98
N VAL A 22 2.73 12.74 4.79
CA VAL A 22 3.81 12.88 3.81
C VAL A 22 5.17 12.83 4.53
N HIS A 23 6.00 11.88 4.10
CA HIS A 23 7.42 11.67 4.45
C HIS A 23 7.73 11.04 5.82
N TYR A 24 7.64 9.71 5.92
CA TYR A 24 8.26 8.95 7.02
C TYR A 24 9.47 8.10 6.61
N TYR A 25 9.94 8.27 5.37
CA TYR A 25 11.12 7.57 4.90
C TYR A 25 12.11 8.60 4.38
N ASP A 26 13.02 9.00 5.25
CA ASP A 26 14.21 9.72 4.85
C ASP A 26 15.15 8.68 4.22
N TYR A 27 15.24 8.68 2.89
CA TYR A 27 15.94 7.65 2.11
C TYR A 27 17.42 7.94 1.92
N HIS A 28 18.00 8.87 2.68
CA HIS A 28 19.23 9.54 2.28
C HIS A 28 20.53 8.97 2.83
N ASP A 29 20.52 8.16 3.90
CA ASP A 29 21.76 7.61 4.46
C ASP A 29 21.54 6.14 4.90
N TYR A 30 21.83 5.19 4.01
CA TYR A 30 21.89 3.78 4.38
C TYR A 30 23.34 3.39 4.65
N GLU A 31 23.67 3.10 5.91
CA GLU A 31 24.91 2.41 6.24
C GLU A 31 24.76 0.95 5.82
N LEU A 32 25.34 0.61 4.67
CA LEU A 32 25.45 -0.78 4.20
C LEU A 32 26.54 -1.46 5.02
N GLU A 33 26.17 -2.46 5.83
CA GLU A 33 27.14 -3.10 6.72
C GLU A 33 28.04 -4.07 5.95
N GLN A 34 27.47 -5.18 5.46
CA GLN A 34 28.20 -6.25 4.79
C GLN A 34 27.34 -6.88 3.69
N PRO A 35 27.96 -7.31 2.57
CA PRO A 35 27.29 -8.13 1.58
C PRO A 35 26.74 -9.42 2.21
N ILE A 36 25.61 -9.89 1.70
CA ILE A 36 25.03 -11.17 2.07
C ILE A 36 24.95 -12.11 0.88
N VAL A 37 25.20 -13.38 1.15
CA VAL A 37 24.91 -14.47 0.21
C VAL A 37 23.50 -14.96 0.53
N ILE A 38 22.55 -14.66 -0.35
CA ILE A 38 21.14 -15.07 -0.15
C ILE A 38 20.98 -16.58 -0.36
N SER A 39 21.69 -17.15 -1.33
CA SER A 39 21.70 -18.58 -1.63
C SER A 39 23.06 -18.97 -2.16
N GLU A 40 23.55 -20.17 -1.85
CA GLU A 40 24.82 -20.69 -2.39
C GLU A 40 24.81 -20.85 -3.93
N ARG A 41 23.62 -20.78 -4.55
CA ARG A 41 23.43 -20.88 -5.99
C ARG A 41 23.77 -19.59 -6.75
N ILE A 42 23.77 -18.46 -6.05
CA ILE A 42 24.19 -17.18 -6.57
C ILE A 42 25.43 -16.72 -5.80
N GLY A 43 26.40 -16.14 -6.50
CA GLY A 43 27.55 -15.55 -5.84
C GLY A 43 27.17 -14.44 -4.86
N GLU A 44 28.16 -13.95 -4.11
CA GLU A 44 28.03 -12.72 -3.31
C GLU A 44 27.67 -11.50 -4.18
N THR A 45 28.06 -11.55 -5.46
CA THR A 45 27.72 -10.56 -6.48
C THR A 45 27.12 -11.27 -7.68
N ILE A 46 25.91 -10.87 -8.05
CA ILE A 46 25.23 -11.33 -9.25
C ILE A 46 25.88 -10.70 -10.46
N ASP A 47 26.37 -11.52 -11.37
CA ASP A 47 26.90 -11.10 -12.67
C ASP A 47 25.84 -11.17 -13.78
N PRO A 48 26.13 -10.69 -15.01
CA PRO A 48 25.16 -10.74 -16.10
C PRO A 48 24.73 -12.16 -16.52
N GLU A 49 25.59 -13.17 -16.36
CA GLU A 49 25.28 -14.56 -16.71
C GLU A 49 24.30 -15.16 -15.69
N GLU A 50 24.55 -14.95 -14.40
CA GLU A 50 23.64 -15.35 -13.31
C GLU A 50 22.29 -14.61 -13.44
N ARG A 51 22.33 -13.30 -13.76
CA ARG A 51 21.11 -12.54 -14.02
C ARG A 51 20.25 -13.17 -15.10
N GLU A 52 20.85 -13.54 -16.24
CA GLU A 52 20.14 -14.16 -17.36
C GLU A 52 19.63 -15.55 -16.99
N GLN A 53 20.45 -16.35 -16.30
CA GLN A 53 20.08 -17.70 -15.85
C GLN A 53 18.86 -17.69 -14.92
N TYR A 54 18.76 -16.70 -14.04
CA TYR A 54 17.75 -16.61 -13.00
C TYR A 54 16.62 -15.59 -13.28
N ASP A 55 16.57 -15.03 -14.50
CA ASP A 55 15.61 -14.00 -14.92
C ASP A 55 15.51 -12.82 -13.92
N LEU A 56 16.66 -12.37 -13.40
CA LEU A 56 16.71 -11.34 -12.35
C LEU A 56 16.70 -9.94 -12.94
N PHE A 57 16.11 -9.01 -12.19
CA PHE A 57 16.04 -7.60 -12.53
C PHE A 57 15.45 -7.35 -13.94
N PRO A 58 14.26 -7.89 -14.24
CA PRO A 58 13.64 -7.69 -15.54
C PRO A 58 13.44 -6.19 -15.82
N GLY A 59 13.80 -5.75 -17.03
CA GLY A 59 13.65 -4.35 -17.44
C GLY A 59 14.83 -3.43 -17.11
N ILE A 60 15.86 -3.89 -16.40
CA ILE A 60 17.11 -3.12 -16.23
C ILE A 60 18.03 -3.30 -17.45
N GLU A 61 18.13 -2.28 -18.29
CA GLU A 61 19.09 -2.27 -19.40
C GLU A 61 20.52 -2.03 -18.90
N ASN A 62 21.53 -2.54 -19.63
CA ASN A 62 22.97 -2.34 -19.35
C ASN A 62 23.42 -2.74 -17.93
N PHE A 63 22.75 -3.73 -17.33
CA PHE A 63 23.15 -4.33 -16.06
C PHE A 63 24.59 -4.84 -16.10
N THR A 64 25.34 -4.53 -15.05
CA THR A 64 26.72 -4.95 -14.87
C THR A 64 26.85 -5.91 -13.69
N SER A 65 26.26 -5.57 -12.55
CA SER A 65 26.24 -6.46 -11.39
C SER A 65 25.17 -6.07 -10.37
N ALA A 66 24.87 -6.95 -9.43
CA ALA A 66 24.12 -6.61 -8.22
C ALA A 66 24.67 -7.30 -6.98
N THR A 67 24.61 -6.62 -5.84
CA THR A 67 25.08 -7.14 -4.55
C THR A 67 24.02 -6.86 -3.50
N PHE A 68 23.67 -7.88 -2.72
CA PHE A 68 22.73 -7.73 -1.61
C PHE A 68 23.47 -7.43 -0.32
N TYR A 69 22.85 -6.61 0.53
CA TYR A 69 23.39 -6.17 1.81
C TYR A 69 22.31 -6.29 2.90
N VAL A 70 22.75 -6.50 4.13
CA VAL A 70 21.92 -6.25 5.31
C VAL A 70 22.02 -4.76 5.67
N PRO A 71 20.91 -4.01 5.58
CA PRO A 71 20.88 -2.64 6.10
C PRO A 71 20.91 -2.67 7.63
N SER A 72 21.21 -1.55 8.27
CA SER A 72 21.06 -1.37 9.73
C SER A 72 19.62 -1.52 10.24
N THR A 73 18.66 -1.61 9.31
CA THR A 73 17.23 -1.85 9.57
C THR A 73 16.82 -3.28 9.16
N ILE A 74 15.55 -3.61 9.32
CA ILE A 74 14.99 -4.88 8.83
C ILE A 74 15.00 -4.97 7.28
N GLY A 75 15.02 -6.21 6.76
CA GLY A 75 14.94 -6.53 5.34
C GLY A 75 16.31 -6.66 4.66
N TYR A 76 16.41 -6.21 3.41
CA TYR A 76 17.66 -6.18 2.64
C TYR A 76 17.78 -4.90 1.79
N ALA A 77 19.00 -4.56 1.41
CA ALA A 77 19.28 -3.60 0.35
C ALA A 77 19.95 -4.30 -0.82
N VAL A 78 19.67 -3.86 -2.04
CA VAL A 78 20.36 -4.33 -3.25
C VAL A 78 21.02 -3.13 -3.92
N GLU A 79 22.35 -3.19 -4.05
CA GLU A 79 23.12 -2.30 -4.90
C GLU A 79 23.14 -2.89 -6.30
N ILE A 80 22.71 -2.14 -7.31
CA ILE A 80 22.74 -2.53 -8.72
C ILE A 80 23.67 -1.58 -9.46
N VAL A 81 24.64 -2.16 -10.17
CA VAL A 81 25.55 -1.42 -11.05
C VAL A 81 25.02 -1.51 -12.47
N ILE A 82 24.74 -0.34 -13.07
CA ILE A 82 24.29 -0.19 -14.46
C ILE A 82 25.34 0.68 -15.15
N GLU A 83 26.01 0.13 -16.16
CA GLU A 83 27.21 0.74 -16.76
C GLU A 83 28.23 1.13 -15.66
N ASP A 84 28.47 2.42 -15.46
CA ASP A 84 29.40 2.96 -14.45
C ASP A 84 28.68 3.63 -13.26
N LYS A 85 27.36 3.39 -13.11
CA LYS A 85 26.53 4.02 -12.07
C LYS A 85 26.00 3.01 -11.07
N LYS A 86 25.94 3.42 -9.81
CA LYS A 86 25.39 2.63 -8.71
C LYS A 86 23.99 3.09 -8.37
N TYR A 87 23.09 2.14 -8.22
CA TYR A 87 21.72 2.34 -7.78
C TYR A 87 21.47 1.49 -6.54
N ILE A 88 20.61 1.96 -5.65
CA ILE A 88 20.15 1.18 -4.50
C ILE A 88 18.64 1.07 -4.49
N SER A 89 18.16 -0.12 -4.15
CA SER A 89 16.79 -0.39 -3.74
C SER A 89 16.82 -1.02 -2.35
N VAL A 90 15.86 -0.64 -1.49
CA VAL A 90 15.77 -1.14 -0.12
C VAL A 90 14.42 -1.77 0.09
N ASN A 91 14.43 -3.05 0.46
CA ASN A 91 13.25 -3.78 0.87
C ASN A 91 13.26 -3.90 2.40
N ARG A 92 12.23 -3.39 3.07
CA ARG A 92 12.12 -3.40 4.53
C ARG A 92 11.23 -4.52 5.08
N GLU A 93 10.74 -5.42 4.22
CA GLU A 93 9.90 -6.52 4.67
C GLU A 93 10.75 -7.56 5.44
N PRO A 94 10.40 -7.90 6.69
CA PRO A 94 11.18 -8.85 7.50
C PRO A 94 11.40 -10.22 6.84
N MET A 95 10.42 -10.70 6.08
CA MET A 95 10.50 -12.01 5.40
C MET A 95 11.17 -11.95 4.02
N ALA A 96 11.56 -10.77 3.55
CA ALA A 96 12.03 -10.59 2.18
C ALA A 96 13.26 -11.44 1.83
N VAL A 97 14.18 -11.61 2.78
CA VAL A 97 15.38 -12.46 2.59
C VAL A 97 15.00 -13.93 2.48
N GLU A 98 14.04 -14.39 3.28
CA GLU A 98 13.56 -15.78 3.24
C GLU A 98 12.85 -16.09 1.92
N ILE A 99 12.01 -15.16 1.44
CA ILE A 99 11.34 -15.27 0.13
C ILE A 99 12.36 -15.37 -1.00
N LEU A 100 13.40 -14.52 -0.98
CA LEU A 100 14.45 -14.55 -2.00
C LEU A 100 15.28 -15.83 -1.92
N CYS A 101 15.63 -16.29 -0.71
CA CYS A 101 16.34 -17.55 -0.52
C CYS A 101 15.54 -18.71 -1.14
N ASP A 102 14.25 -18.79 -0.81
CA ASP A 102 13.37 -19.84 -1.33
C ASP A 102 13.23 -19.78 -2.86
N PHE A 103 13.13 -18.57 -3.42
CA PHE A 103 13.12 -18.34 -4.88
C PHE A 103 14.38 -18.92 -5.54
N PHE A 104 15.57 -18.63 -5.00
CA PHE A 104 16.83 -19.10 -5.57
C PHE A 104 17.02 -20.61 -5.39
N GLU A 105 16.78 -21.12 -4.18
CA GLU A 105 16.94 -22.54 -3.89
C GLU A 105 16.02 -23.41 -4.73
N LYS A 106 14.77 -22.96 -4.94
CA LYS A 106 13.75 -23.68 -5.71
C LYS A 106 13.57 -23.15 -7.13
N TYR A 107 14.54 -22.43 -7.70
CA TYR A 107 14.33 -21.73 -8.98
C TYR A 107 13.75 -22.60 -10.11
N GLU A 108 14.24 -23.83 -10.33
CA GLU A 108 13.72 -24.71 -11.39
C GLU A 108 12.26 -25.15 -11.15
N TYR A 109 11.84 -25.19 -9.89
CA TYR A 109 10.46 -25.42 -9.51
C TYR A 109 9.66 -24.13 -9.71
N THR A 110 10.13 -23.00 -9.19
CA THR A 110 9.47 -21.69 -9.31
C THR A 110 9.28 -21.24 -10.76
N GLU A 111 10.23 -21.52 -11.64
CA GLU A 111 10.12 -21.24 -13.08
C GLU A 111 8.95 -22.01 -13.71
N LYS A 112 8.74 -23.27 -13.31
CA LYS A 112 7.67 -24.14 -13.84
C LYS A 112 6.34 -23.94 -13.15
N PHE A 113 6.36 -23.59 -11.87
CA PHE A 113 5.21 -23.55 -10.97
C PHE A 113 5.10 -22.18 -10.29
N ARG A 114 5.29 -21.10 -11.08
CA ARG A 114 5.28 -19.72 -10.57
C ARG A 114 4.02 -19.39 -9.77
N GLU A 115 2.86 -19.83 -10.25
CA GLU A 115 1.57 -19.60 -9.58
C GLU A 115 1.50 -20.28 -8.19
N GLU A 116 2.12 -21.45 -8.03
CA GLU A 116 2.16 -22.16 -6.74
C GLU A 116 3.06 -21.42 -5.74
N PHE A 117 4.24 -20.97 -6.19
CA PHE A 117 5.14 -20.14 -5.39
C PHE A 117 4.49 -18.80 -4.99
N GLU A 118 3.86 -18.11 -5.96
CA GLU A 118 3.15 -16.85 -5.70
C GLU A 118 1.98 -17.05 -4.73
N THR A 119 1.31 -18.20 -4.78
CA THR A 119 0.25 -18.55 -3.82
C THR A 119 0.81 -18.86 -2.43
N GLU A 120 1.89 -19.63 -2.33
CA GLU A 120 2.56 -19.98 -1.06
C GLU A 120 2.97 -18.72 -0.29
N TRP A 121 3.59 -17.76 -0.98
CA TRP A 121 4.07 -16.51 -0.41
C TRP A 121 3.04 -15.37 -0.43
N ALA A 122 1.80 -15.65 -0.85
CA ALA A 122 0.72 -14.67 -0.99
C ALA A 122 1.15 -13.40 -1.77
N VAL A 123 1.88 -13.60 -2.86
CA VAL A 123 2.36 -12.53 -3.75
C VAL A 123 1.17 -11.86 -4.42
N VAL A 124 1.09 -10.54 -4.27
CA VAL A 124 0.01 -9.72 -4.86
C VAL A 124 0.47 -9.12 -6.19
N THR A 125 1.72 -8.68 -6.26
CA THR A 125 2.32 -8.09 -7.45
C THR A 125 3.84 -8.07 -7.32
N HIS A 126 4.53 -7.47 -8.28
CA HIS A 126 5.98 -7.27 -8.28
C HIS A 126 6.32 -5.77 -8.30
N ASP A 127 7.50 -5.44 -7.80
CA ASP A 127 8.08 -4.09 -7.91
C ASP A 127 8.77 -3.88 -9.27
N ASP A 128 9.35 -2.69 -9.44
CA ASP A 128 9.97 -2.26 -10.70
C ASP A 128 11.25 -3.03 -11.03
N ILE A 129 11.83 -3.75 -10.06
CA ILE A 129 13.01 -4.61 -10.25
C ILE A 129 12.65 -6.10 -10.26
N GLY A 130 11.35 -6.43 -10.29
CA GLY A 130 10.83 -7.78 -10.45
C GLY A 130 10.75 -8.59 -9.17
N PHE A 131 10.95 -8.01 -7.99
CA PHE A 131 10.79 -8.74 -6.72
C PHE A 131 9.34 -8.77 -6.24
N PRO A 132 8.92 -9.86 -5.57
CA PRO A 132 7.56 -10.01 -5.11
C PRO A 132 7.20 -9.01 -4.00
N ILE A 133 5.94 -8.56 -4.02
CA ILE A 133 5.28 -7.80 -2.96
C ILE A 133 4.16 -8.69 -2.41
N THR A 134 4.24 -9.03 -1.13
CA THR A 134 3.32 -9.97 -0.48
C THR A 134 2.11 -9.26 0.13
N GLN A 135 1.04 -10.01 0.40
CA GLN A 135 -0.12 -9.48 1.10
C GLN A 135 0.21 -9.06 2.54
N ASP A 136 1.11 -9.78 3.21
CA ASP A 136 1.55 -9.47 4.58
C ASP A 136 2.31 -8.15 4.66
N GLU A 137 3.19 -7.88 3.69
CA GLU A 137 3.89 -6.58 3.59
C GLU A 137 2.90 -5.43 3.39
N ILE A 138 1.92 -5.60 2.50
CA ILE A 138 0.85 -4.62 2.30
C ILE A 138 0.11 -4.40 3.62
N ASP A 139 -0.30 -5.47 4.31
CA ASP A 139 -1.05 -5.36 5.56
C ASP A 139 -0.23 -4.75 6.71
N ALA A 140 1.08 -4.96 6.74
CA ALA A 140 1.99 -4.30 7.67
C ALA A 140 2.11 -2.79 7.41
N MET A 141 2.04 -2.37 6.15
CA MET A 141 2.09 -0.97 5.73
C MET A 141 0.76 -0.24 5.86
N ARG A 142 -0.36 -0.97 5.96
CA ARG A 142 -1.68 -0.37 6.04
C ARG A 142 -1.90 0.37 7.36
N HIS A 143 -2.61 1.50 7.26
CA HIS A 143 -2.94 2.31 8.42
C HIS A 143 -4.44 2.19 8.73
N PRO A 144 -4.85 1.32 9.68
CA PRO A 144 -6.26 1.06 9.96
C PRO A 144 -7.04 2.32 10.36
N THR A 145 -6.36 3.32 10.91
CA THR A 145 -6.91 4.65 11.22
C THR A 145 -7.34 5.42 9.98
N ARG A 146 -6.64 5.32 8.84
CA ARG A 146 -7.03 5.95 7.57
C ARG A 146 -8.33 5.35 7.01
N VAL A 147 -8.46 4.02 7.09
CA VAL A 147 -9.68 3.30 6.65
C VAL A 147 -10.90 3.70 7.47
N LEU A 148 -10.75 3.75 8.80
CA LEU A 148 -11.83 4.06 9.71
C LEU A 148 -12.28 5.53 9.57
N LEU A 149 -11.33 6.44 9.32
CA LEU A 149 -11.62 7.85 9.07
C LEU A 149 -12.34 8.06 7.74
N LEU A 150 -11.81 7.51 6.63
CA LEU A 150 -12.40 7.63 5.30
C LEU A 150 -13.80 6.98 5.24
N GLY A 151 -13.97 5.82 5.86
CA GLY A 151 -15.27 5.16 5.99
C GLY A 151 -16.28 5.98 6.81
N ALA A 152 -15.84 6.57 7.93
CA ALA A 152 -16.68 7.44 8.75
C ALA A 152 -17.05 8.75 8.03
N THR A 153 -16.10 9.40 7.34
CA THR A 153 -16.39 10.60 6.54
C THR A 153 -17.28 10.29 5.34
N GLY A 154 -17.06 9.18 4.64
CA GLY A 154 -17.90 8.75 3.53
C GLY A 154 -19.33 8.45 3.97
N GLY A 155 -19.50 7.72 5.07
CA GLY A 155 -20.83 7.45 5.66
C GLY A 155 -21.55 8.71 6.13
N CYS A 156 -20.84 9.65 6.74
CA CYS A 156 -21.41 10.93 7.19
C CYS A 156 -21.78 11.85 6.02
N LEU A 157 -20.88 12.04 5.05
CA LEU A 157 -21.05 12.99 3.94
C LEU A 157 -22.02 12.48 2.86
N LEU A 158 -22.07 11.17 2.61
CA LEU A 158 -22.90 10.59 1.55
C LEU A 158 -24.21 9.99 2.09
N GLY A 159 -24.24 9.53 3.34
CA GLY A 159 -25.42 8.91 3.94
C GLY A 159 -26.20 9.86 4.84
N ILE A 160 -25.58 10.28 5.95
CA ILE A 160 -26.29 11.00 7.02
C ILE A 160 -26.71 12.40 6.56
N ILE A 161 -25.81 13.17 5.94
CA ILE A 161 -26.11 14.56 5.55
C ILE A 161 -27.13 14.61 4.40
N PRO A 162 -26.98 13.89 3.28
CA PRO A 162 -27.97 13.90 2.20
C PRO A 162 -29.30 13.28 2.64
N GLY A 163 -29.27 12.21 3.44
CA GLY A 163 -30.48 11.61 4.02
C GLY A 163 -31.23 12.56 4.95
N ALA A 164 -30.51 13.30 5.81
CA ALA A 164 -31.11 14.33 6.66
C ALA A 164 -31.64 15.52 5.84
N LEU A 165 -30.95 15.94 4.77
CA LEU A 165 -31.40 17.00 3.86
C LEU A 165 -32.64 16.58 3.06
N ILE A 166 -32.70 15.34 2.56
CA ILE A 166 -33.88 14.80 1.89
C ILE A 166 -35.03 14.66 2.89
N GLY A 167 -34.77 14.14 4.10
CA GLY A 167 -35.76 14.05 5.17
C GLY A 167 -36.33 15.42 5.57
N LEU A 168 -35.47 16.44 5.66
CA LEU A 168 -35.89 17.83 5.88
C LEU A 168 -36.69 18.38 4.70
N ALA A 169 -36.25 18.17 3.45
CA ALA A 169 -36.95 18.63 2.25
C ALA A 169 -38.35 18.00 2.12
N ILE A 170 -38.47 16.70 2.43
CA ILE A 170 -39.76 16.01 2.51
C ILE A 170 -40.57 16.58 3.68
N GLY A 171 -39.98 16.78 4.85
CA GLY A 171 -40.66 17.38 6.01
C GLY A 171 -41.23 18.78 5.75
N PHE A 172 -40.51 19.63 5.00
CA PHE A 172 -40.99 20.96 4.59
C PHE A 172 -42.05 20.89 3.48
N SER A 173 -42.06 19.84 2.65
CA SER A 173 -43.10 19.62 1.64
C SER A 173 -44.35 18.94 2.21
N VAL A 174 -44.28 18.39 3.42
CA VAL A 174 -45.28 17.52 4.03
C VAL A 174 -45.92 18.21 5.26
N GLU A 175 -46.33 19.47 5.12
CA GLU A 175 -47.33 20.08 6.03
C GLU A 175 -48.72 19.38 5.92
N HIS A 176 -48.89 18.37 5.06
CA HIS A 176 -50.18 17.72 4.76
C HIS A 176 -50.29 16.22 5.09
N PHE A 177 -49.23 15.53 5.52
CA PHE A 177 -49.33 14.11 5.90
C PHE A 177 -48.63 13.85 7.25
N GLY A 178 -49.44 13.81 8.31
CA GLY A 178 -49.01 13.45 9.66
C GLY A 178 -48.51 12.01 9.79
N GLU A 179 -47.72 11.77 10.85
CA GLU A 179 -47.18 10.52 11.42
C GLU A 179 -46.49 9.49 10.49
N LEU A 180 -46.96 9.26 9.26
CA LEU A 180 -46.37 8.31 8.30
C LEU A 180 -44.96 8.71 7.84
N ALA A 181 -44.66 10.00 7.72
CA ALA A 181 -43.35 10.48 7.26
C ALA A 181 -42.21 10.08 8.22
N VAL A 182 -42.45 10.06 9.53
CA VAL A 182 -41.46 9.66 10.54
C VAL A 182 -41.22 8.15 10.53
N VAL A 183 -42.28 7.36 10.30
CA VAL A 183 -42.25 5.89 10.29
C VAL A 183 -41.47 5.33 9.09
N TYR A 184 -41.49 6.01 7.94
CA TYR A 184 -40.73 5.57 6.75
C TYR A 184 -39.34 6.24 6.64
N ALA A 185 -39.18 7.48 7.11
CA ALA A 185 -37.90 8.18 7.06
C ALA A 185 -36.84 7.57 8.01
N GLY A 186 -37.24 7.12 9.21
CA GLY A 186 -36.33 6.52 10.18
C GLY A 186 -35.66 5.23 9.68
N PRO A 187 -36.42 4.22 9.24
CA PRO A 187 -35.88 2.99 8.69
C PRO A 187 -35.15 3.20 7.36
N GLY A 188 -35.64 4.09 6.49
CA GLY A 188 -34.99 4.43 5.23
C GLY A 188 -33.61 5.06 5.42
N ALA A 189 -33.48 5.96 6.41
CA ALA A 189 -32.19 6.56 6.78
C ALA A 189 -31.21 5.53 7.39
N LEU A 190 -31.71 4.55 8.15
CA LEU A 190 -30.89 3.49 8.74
C LEU A 190 -30.40 2.48 7.69
N ILE A 191 -31.27 2.04 6.78
CA ILE A 191 -30.90 1.10 5.70
C ILE A 191 -29.98 1.79 4.69
N GLY A 192 -30.30 3.01 4.26
CA GLY A 192 -29.46 3.79 3.36
C GLY A 192 -28.12 4.16 3.98
N GLY A 193 -28.11 4.59 5.25
CA GLY A 193 -26.89 4.91 5.99
C GLY A 193 -26.00 3.67 6.22
N GLY A 194 -26.60 2.52 6.56
CA GLY A 194 -25.87 1.27 6.75
C GLY A 194 -25.20 0.76 5.47
N LEU A 195 -25.93 0.75 4.34
CA LEU A 195 -25.38 0.32 3.05
C LEU A 195 -24.23 1.25 2.58
N LEU A 196 -24.41 2.56 2.71
CA LEU A 196 -23.38 3.54 2.33
C LEU A 196 -22.15 3.47 3.25
N ALA A 197 -22.32 3.17 4.53
CA ALA A 197 -21.20 2.92 5.44
C ALA A 197 -20.39 1.68 5.03
N VAL A 198 -21.06 0.61 4.60
CA VAL A 198 -20.40 -0.62 4.11
C VAL A 198 -19.64 -0.34 2.81
N ILE A 199 -20.28 0.33 1.84
CA ILE A 199 -19.61 0.72 0.58
C ILE A 199 -18.42 1.64 0.89
N GLY A 200 -18.60 2.65 1.74
CA GLY A 200 -17.53 3.56 2.15
C GLY A 200 -16.36 2.85 2.82
N ALA A 201 -16.63 1.89 3.72
CA ALA A 201 -15.59 1.08 4.34
C ALA A 201 -14.86 0.17 3.34
N SER A 202 -15.57 -0.42 2.38
CA SER A 202 -14.96 -1.24 1.31
C SER A 202 -14.07 -0.39 0.39
N THR A 203 -14.56 0.77 -0.07
CA THR A 203 -13.78 1.71 -0.89
C THR A 203 -12.57 2.23 -0.13
N ALA A 204 -12.72 2.58 1.15
CA ALA A 204 -11.61 3.03 2.00
C ALA A 204 -10.54 1.96 2.16
N ARG A 205 -10.92 0.68 2.34
CA ARG A 205 -9.97 -0.45 2.39
C ARG A 205 -9.22 -0.61 1.08
N SER A 206 -9.91 -0.47 -0.06
CA SER A 206 -9.28 -0.57 -1.38
C SER A 206 -8.29 0.58 -1.62
N ILE A 207 -8.64 1.81 -1.25
CA ILE A 207 -7.75 2.97 -1.36
C ILE A 207 -6.53 2.80 -0.46
N ASP A 208 -6.72 2.36 0.79
CA ASP A 208 -5.62 2.11 1.74
C ASP A 208 -4.67 1.01 1.25
N LYS A 209 -5.20 -0.07 0.67
CA LYS A 209 -4.38 -1.11 0.03
C LYS A 209 -3.56 -0.56 -1.14
N ASN A 210 -4.17 0.24 -2.01
CA ASN A 210 -3.47 0.83 -3.16
C ASN A 210 -2.39 1.82 -2.71
N ASN A 211 -2.67 2.65 -1.70
CA ASN A 211 -1.68 3.59 -1.16
C ASN A 211 -0.51 2.84 -0.51
N ALA A 212 -0.79 1.79 0.29
CA ALA A 212 0.26 0.96 0.86
C ALA A 212 1.14 0.32 -0.23
N LEU A 213 0.52 -0.15 -1.32
CA LEU A 213 1.26 -0.68 -2.46
C LEU A 213 2.13 0.38 -3.15
N GLU A 214 1.60 1.60 -3.36
CA GLU A 214 2.37 2.71 -3.93
C GLU A 214 3.54 3.11 -3.01
N ASP A 215 3.32 3.16 -1.69
CA ASP A 215 4.34 3.47 -0.70
C ASP A 215 5.45 2.40 -0.71
N ILE A 216 5.10 1.11 -0.80
CA ILE A 216 6.07 0.01 -0.95
C ILE A 216 6.88 0.19 -2.23
N LYS A 217 6.23 0.41 -3.38
CA LYS A 217 6.91 0.57 -4.67
C LYS A 217 7.86 1.77 -4.67
N GLU A 218 7.42 2.90 -4.14
CA GLU A 218 8.25 4.10 -4.04
C GLU A 218 9.44 3.90 -3.07
N SER A 219 9.27 3.07 -2.04
CA SER A 219 10.35 2.73 -1.11
C SER A 219 11.43 1.84 -1.73
N ARG A 220 11.03 0.92 -2.63
CA ARG A 220 11.90 0.00 -3.36
C ARG A 220 12.40 0.55 -4.69
N ARG A 221 12.01 1.77 -5.05
CA ARG A 221 12.45 2.39 -6.29
C ARG A 221 13.97 2.57 -6.31
N LEU A 222 14.59 2.28 -7.45
CA LEU A 222 16.03 2.46 -7.65
C LEU A 222 16.43 3.94 -7.52
N ARG A 223 17.44 4.21 -6.70
CA ARG A 223 17.99 5.55 -6.45
C ARG A 223 19.49 5.55 -6.75
N GLU A 224 19.93 6.50 -7.58
CA GLU A 224 21.36 6.67 -7.89
C GLU A 224 22.13 7.10 -6.64
N ILE A 225 23.19 6.37 -6.28
CA ILE A 225 24.12 6.71 -5.19
C ILE A 225 25.30 7.48 -5.80
N LYS A 226 25.71 8.56 -5.13
CA LYS A 226 26.84 9.40 -5.55
C LYS A 226 28.16 8.94 -4.95
#